data_AF-K1STR9-F1
#
_entry.id   AF-K1STR9-F1
#
_cell.length_a   1.000
_cell.length_b   1.000
_cell.length_c   1.000
_cell.angle_alpha   90.00
_cell.angle_beta   90.00
_cell.angle_gamma   90.00
#
_symmetry.space_group_name_H-M   'P 1'
#
loop_
_entity.id
_entity.type
_entity.pdbx_description
1 polymer ?
#
loop_
_entity_poly.entity_id
_entity_poly.type
_entity_poly.pdbx_seq_one_letter_code
_entity_poly.pdbx_strand_id
1 'polypeptide(L)'
;KFIGSEYEVTYTDRTEVDFESNGEWSSVERKYEAVPAAIVPVQIADYVKNTFAGQFIKKIDRDKYTWEVELSNGLEIKFDRKFQVIDIDD
;
A
#
# COMPACT_ATOMS: atom_id res chain seq x y z
N LYS A 1 -2.75 18.51 11.57
CA LYS A 1 -1.58 18.60 10.66
C LYS A 1 -0.33 18.43 11.52
N PHE A 2 0.21 17.22 11.61
CA PHE A 2 1.42 16.97 12.37
C PHE A 2 2.58 17.72 11.69
N ILE A 3 3.38 18.41 12.50
CA ILE A 3 4.53 19.20 12.04
C ILE A 3 5.75 18.29 12.12
N GLY A 4 5.77 17.26 11.27
CA GLY A 4 6.95 16.48 10.94
C GLY A 4 7.11 16.55 9.43
N SER A 5 8.32 16.77 8.93
CA SER A 5 8.55 16.81 7.48
C SER A 5 8.31 15.42 6.90
N GLU A 6 7.17 15.22 6.25
CA GLU A 6 6.91 14.11 5.35
C GLU A 6 7.56 14.45 4.01
N TYR A 7 8.20 13.47 3.37
CA TYR A 7 8.78 13.62 2.04
C TYR A 7 7.91 12.88 1.04
N GLU A 8 7.60 13.54 -0.07
CA GLU A 8 6.90 12.92 -1.20
C GLU A 8 7.85 12.92 -2.39
N VAL A 9 8.01 11.76 -3.03
CA VAL A 9 8.86 11.58 -4.21
C VAL A 9 8.02 11.01 -5.35
N THR A 10 7.93 11.77 -6.45
CA THR A 10 7.32 11.32 -7.70
C THR A 10 8.40 10.95 -8.71
N TYR A 11 8.41 9.70 -9.16
CA TYR A 11 9.30 9.21 -10.20
C TYR A 11 8.74 9.53 -11.61
N THR A 12 9.59 9.40 -12.64
CA THR A 12 9.20 9.68 -14.04
C THR A 12 8.10 8.75 -14.56
N ASP A 13 7.95 7.57 -13.98
CA ASP A 13 6.89 6.61 -14.32
C ASP A 13 5.58 6.85 -13.54
N ARG A 14 5.50 7.97 -12.79
CA ARG A 14 4.40 8.32 -11.88
C ARG A 14 4.22 7.35 -10.71
N THR A 15 5.27 6.63 -10.33
CA THR A 15 5.33 6.04 -8.99
C THR A 15 5.46 7.19 -7.99
N GLU A 16 4.59 7.20 -6.98
CA GLU A 16 4.62 8.15 -5.87
C GLU A 16 5.00 7.39 -4.60
N VAL A 17 5.92 7.94 -3.82
CA VAL A 17 6.38 7.34 -2.56
C VAL A 17 6.41 8.41 -1.48
N ASP A 18 5.67 8.15 -0.41
CA ASP A 18 5.69 8.97 0.79
C ASP A 18 6.64 8.34 1.81
N PHE A 19 7.40 9.21 2.48
CA PHE A 19 8.31 8.84 3.55
C PHE A 19 7.98 9.59 4.82
N GLU A 20 8.03 8.87 5.94
CA GLU A 20 8.10 9.46 7.27
C GLU A 20 9.38 10.31 7.40
N SER A 21 9.39 11.20 8.39
CA SER A 21 10.54 12.08 8.68
C SER A 21 11.86 11.34 8.97
N ASN A 22 11.82 10.05 9.31
CA ASN A 22 12.99 9.21 9.53
C ASN A 22 13.52 8.54 8.23
N GLY A 23 12.86 8.77 7.10
CA GLY A 23 13.20 8.19 5.80
C GLY A 23 12.62 6.79 5.54
N GLU A 24 11.84 6.22 6.45
CA GLU A 24 11.08 5.00 6.18
C GLU A 24 9.86 5.34 5.31
N TRP A 25 9.59 4.52 4.29
CA TRP A 25 8.41 4.72 3.45
C TRP A 25 7.12 4.40 4.22
N SER A 26 6.09 5.21 4.01
CA SER A 26 4.74 5.06 4.55
C SER A 26 3.71 4.77 3.46
N SER A 27 3.91 5.26 2.24
CA SER A 27 3.05 4.98 1.08
C SER A 27 3.87 4.66 -0.16
N VAL A 28 3.42 3.72 -0.98
CA VAL A 28 3.88 3.53 -2.35
C VAL A 28 2.67 3.35 -3.26
N GLU A 29 2.48 4.27 -4.20
CA GLU A 29 1.45 4.20 -5.23
C GLU A 29 2.06 4.07 -6.63
N ARG A 30 1.49 3.17 -7.44
CA ARG A 30 1.75 3.06 -8.88
C ARG A 30 0.43 3.19 -9.64
N LYS A 31 0.32 4.27 -10.40
CA LYS A 31 -0.93 4.65 -11.07
C LYS A 31 -1.50 3.62 -12.06
N TYR A 32 -0.64 2.84 -12.71
CA TYR A 32 -1.04 1.96 -13.82
C TYR A 32 -0.58 0.51 -13.69
N GLU A 33 0.21 0.20 -12.67
CA GLU A 33 0.89 -1.09 -12.54
C GLU A 33 0.93 -1.52 -11.08
N ALA A 34 1.28 -2.79 -10.86
CA ALA A 34 1.46 -3.30 -9.51
C ALA A 34 2.66 -2.64 -8.82
N VAL A 35 2.52 -2.37 -7.53
CA VAL A 35 3.66 -2.04 -6.66
C VAL A 35 4.69 -3.18 -6.69
N PRO A 36 5.99 -2.89 -6.47
CA PRO A 36 7.02 -3.94 -6.47
C PRO A 36 6.70 -5.05 -5.45
N ALA A 37 6.72 -6.31 -5.88
CA ALA A 37 6.37 -7.44 -4.99
C ALA A 37 7.23 -7.50 -3.71
N ALA A 38 8.46 -6.98 -3.75
CA ALA A 38 9.38 -6.97 -2.62
C ALA A 38 8.94 -6.10 -1.44
N ILE A 39 8.06 -5.11 -1.66
CA ILE A 39 7.58 -4.22 -0.59
C ILE A 39 6.27 -4.71 0.05
N VAL A 40 5.61 -5.70 -0.55
CA VAL A 40 4.34 -6.24 -0.08
C VAL A 40 4.60 -7.44 0.85
N PRO A 41 4.08 -7.45 2.08
CA PRO A 41 4.09 -8.64 2.92
C PRO A 41 3.45 -9.85 2.21
N VAL A 42 4.12 -11.01 2.24
CA VAL A 42 3.67 -12.19 1.50
C VAL A 42 2.24 -12.61 1.85
N GLN A 43 1.83 -12.42 3.11
CA GLN A 43 0.47 -12.71 3.58
C GLN A 43 -0.59 -11.84 2.88
N ILE A 44 -0.30 -10.56 2.66
CA ILE A 44 -1.19 -9.64 1.95
C ILE A 44 -1.23 -10.02 0.46
N ALA A 45 -0.07 -10.28 -0.15
CA ALA A 45 0.01 -10.68 -1.54
C ALA A 45 -0.77 -11.98 -1.82
N ASP A 46 -0.63 -12.98 -0.95
CA ASP A 46 -1.35 -14.25 -1.05
C ASP A 46 -2.85 -14.07 -0.82
N TYR A 47 -3.26 -13.25 0.15
CA TYR A 47 -4.66 -12.93 0.38
C TYR A 47 -5.31 -12.30 -0.85
N VAL A 48 -4.67 -11.28 -1.44
CA VAL A 48 -5.18 -10.59 -2.64
C VAL A 48 -5.26 -11.55 -3.81
N LYS A 49 -4.20 -12.31 -4.08
CA LYS A 49 -4.15 -13.27 -5.19
C LYS A 49 -5.26 -14.34 -5.10
N ASN A 50 -5.52 -14.85 -3.89
CA ASN A 50 -6.49 -15.92 -3.68
C ASN A 50 -7.95 -15.41 -3.66
N THR A 51 -8.17 -14.16 -3.27
CA THR A 51 -9.52 -13.60 -3.05
C THR A 51 -9.99 -12.74 -4.23
N PHE A 52 -9.10 -11.99 -4.86
CA PHE A 52 -9.41 -11.01 -5.90
C PHE A 52 -8.71 -11.35 -7.21
N ALA A 53 -9.22 -12.40 -7.88
CA ALA A 53 -8.64 -12.88 -9.13
C ALA A 53 -8.54 -11.78 -10.19
N GLY A 54 -7.36 -11.64 -10.80
CA GLY A 54 -7.09 -10.65 -11.84
C GLY A 54 -6.85 -9.23 -11.32
N GLN A 55 -6.96 -8.99 -10.01
CA GLN A 55 -6.59 -7.71 -9.41
C GLN A 55 -5.13 -7.71 -8.98
N PHE A 56 -4.54 -6.51 -8.97
CA PHE A 56 -3.21 -6.27 -8.42
C PHE A 56 -3.24 -5.11 -7.42
N ILE A 57 -2.25 -5.07 -6.54
CA ILE A 57 -2.09 -3.98 -5.57
C ILE A 57 -1.45 -2.79 -6.28
N LYS A 58 -2.21 -1.70 -6.47
CA LYS A 58 -1.72 -0.45 -7.08
C LYS A 58 -1.18 0.52 -6.05
N LYS A 59 -1.63 0.43 -4.80
CA LYS A 59 -1.16 1.25 -3.68
C LYS A 59 -1.00 0.41 -2.43
N ILE A 60 0.03 0.70 -1.64
CA ILE A 60 0.23 0.13 -0.31
C ILE A 60 0.63 1.22 0.66
N ASP A 61 -0.15 1.36 1.72
CA ASP A 61 0.09 2.27 2.83
C ASP A 61 0.38 1.45 4.09
N ARG A 62 1.25 1.98 4.96
CA ARG A 62 1.52 1.39 6.26
C ARG A 62 1.75 2.46 7.31
N ASP A 63 1.23 2.18 8.50
CA ASP A 63 1.56 2.91 9.71
C ASP A 63 1.96 1.94 10.84
N LYS A 64 2.05 2.45 12.06
CA LYS A 64 2.45 1.65 13.23
C LYS A 64 1.47 0.54 13.59
N TYR A 65 0.25 0.57 13.05
CA TYR A 65 -0.87 -0.27 13.47
C TYR A 65 -1.47 -1.10 12.35
N THR A 66 -1.40 -0.61 11.12
CA THR A 66 -2.16 -1.16 10.00
C THR A 66 -1.37 -1.13 8.70
N TRP A 67 -1.81 -2.00 7.80
CA TRP A 67 -1.48 -1.96 6.39
C TRP A 67 -2.76 -1.71 5.64
N GLU A 68 -2.68 -0.93 4.57
CA GLU A 68 -3.80 -0.67 3.68
C GLU A 68 -3.33 -0.89 2.25
N VAL A 69 -4.15 -1.55 1.43
CA VAL A 69 -3.85 -1.73 0.02
C VAL A 69 -5.04 -1.30 -0.82
N GLU A 70 -4.77 -0.57 -1.89
CA GLU A 70 -5.75 -0.29 -2.93
C GLU A 70 -5.49 -1.23 -4.11
N LEU A 71 -6.53 -1.90 -4.56
CA LEU A 71 -6.48 -2.78 -5.70
C LEU A 71 -6.75 -2.03 -7.01
N SER A 72 -6.38 -2.65 -8.13
CA SER A 72 -6.56 -2.10 -9.48
C SER A 72 -8.01 -1.78 -9.87
N ASN A 73 -8.99 -2.35 -9.16
CA ASN A 73 -10.41 -2.04 -9.32
C ASN A 73 -10.94 -0.97 -8.35
N GLY A 74 -10.07 -0.34 -7.56
CA GLY A 74 -10.42 0.70 -6.58
C GLY A 74 -10.76 0.18 -5.18
N LEU A 75 -10.86 -1.14 -4.99
CA LEU A 75 -11.18 -1.70 -3.67
C LEU A 75 -10.03 -1.46 -2.68
N GLU A 76 -10.34 -0.96 -1.50
CA GLU A 76 -9.40 -0.76 -0.40
C GLU A 76 -9.54 -1.88 0.63
N ILE A 77 -8.41 -2.43 1.09
CA ILE A 77 -8.39 -3.51 2.09
C ILE A 77 -7.43 -3.11 3.21
N LYS A 78 -7.95 -3.10 4.43
CA LYS A 78 -7.18 -2.78 5.63
C LYS A 78 -6.85 -4.05 6.40
N PHE A 79 -5.59 -4.17 6.83
CA PHE A 79 -5.07 -5.27 7.63
C PHE A 79 -4.51 -4.77 8.96
N ASP A 80 -4.62 -5.60 9.98
CA ASP A 80 -3.89 -5.41 11.24
C ASP A 80 -2.40 -5.79 11.12
N ARG A 81 -1.64 -5.63 12.21
CA ARG A 81 -0.21 -6.00 12.30
C ARG A 81 0.08 -7.50 12.14
N LYS A 82 -0.95 -8.35 12.21
CA LYS A 82 -0.88 -9.79 11.99
C LYS A 82 -1.38 -10.18 10.60
N PHE A 83 -1.58 -9.19 9.71
CA PHE A 83 -2.07 -9.36 8.35
C PHE A 83 -3.47 -9.96 8.30
N GLN A 84 -4.27 -9.77 9.34
CA GLN A 84 -5.69 -10.15 9.35
C GLN A 84 -6.50 -8.97 8.81
N VAL A 85 -7.46 -9.25 7.92
CA VAL A 85 -8.37 -8.23 7.39
C VAL A 85 -9.21 -7.66 8.54
N ILE A 86 -9.24 -6.35 8.64
CA ILE A 86 -10.07 -5.61 9.59
C ILE A 86 -11.13 -4.77 8.90
N ASP A 87 -10.92 -4.40 7.62
CA ASP A 87 -11.89 -3.65 6.84
C ASP A 87 -11.72 -3.85 5.33
N ILE A 88 -12.80 -3.69 4.58
CA ILE A 88 -12.83 -3.69 3.10
C ILE A 88 -13.88 -2.65 2.65
N ASP A 89 -13.47 -1.67 1.85
CA ASP A 89 -14.34 -0.58 1.36
C ASP A 89 -14.09 -0.24 -0.13
N ASP A 90 -15.02 0.49 -0.75
CA ASP A 90 -14.99 0.89 -2.18
C ASP A 90 -14.81 2.40 -2.45
#